data_AF-A0ABD3F2U2-F1
#
_entry.id   AF-A0ABD3F2U2-F1
#
_cell.length_a   1.000
_cell.length_b   1.000
_cell.length_c   1.000
_cell.angle_alpha   90.00
_cell.angle_beta   90.00
_cell.angle_gamma   90.00
#
_symmetry.space_group_name_H-M   'P 1'
#
loop_
_entity.id
_entity.type
_entity.pdbx_description
1 polymer ?
#
loop_
_entity_poly.entity_id
_entity_poly.type
_entity_poly.pdbx_seq_one_letter_code
_entity_poly.pdbx_strand_id
1 'polypeptide(L)'
;MTQGVDTASDSTTMIQGKRRLRSGLSVATDEFRALNNWKTLSSLFNVGSRTKADKLFAKHGVGKTTSNLFDTNVFAAWFIAVQMAYTKSPARAKVDMVSSLTARYGDQALARMLATTEDDKIIREMKAIQLNNWQRDRRTVGSVYKLLKLDKEQEKLLGSPLIATWVAYATKLDNENPYSAVFSTLNTHYEGKALANMLLNVKDTDDSVVVAEKLETLLLKSWQREEKSVVDVYKLLNLDKESDQFFQNPLIDTLIRYTTVVDKKNSFSGVFSLLQTRYNDEKLTDMFIAMRNWGPRNVLTNQLEDLLLNNWQRDGKTFNAVFKMLKLEKEGNKLFNSLLLPTWVSYVVKVKENPYSVVFSTLKSTYGEKSLTSMIIQACDKPATLALADELEKVLFNDWVKDKNTVKDAFVRLKLNMDGEEVFKSAAFNTWVSYASVIERENAGEAVLAVLKQRFGDADLPRIIAKAKAQVAWDLDDDMNVVLERLQKLLSKD
;
A
#
# COMPACT_ATOMS: atom_id res chain seq x y z
N MET A 1 -40.13 -54.96 1.72
CA MET A 1 -41.35 -54.30 2.20
C MET A 1 -40.96 -52.95 2.75
N THR A 2 -41.42 -51.93 2.05
CA THR A 2 -41.22 -50.50 2.26
C THR A 2 -42.08 -49.98 3.42
N GLN A 3 -41.49 -49.19 4.31
CA GLN A 3 -42.21 -48.10 4.98
C GLN A 3 -41.41 -46.82 4.73
N GLY A 4 -41.90 -46.02 3.78
CA GLY A 4 -41.60 -44.61 3.69
C GLY A 4 -42.61 -43.86 4.55
N VAL A 5 -42.14 -42.99 5.44
CA VAL A 5 -42.97 -42.03 6.17
C VAL A 5 -42.19 -40.71 6.31
N ASP A 6 -42.80 -39.66 5.76
CA ASP A 6 -42.75 -38.23 6.12
C ASP A 6 -41.44 -37.43 6.12
N THR A 7 -40.94 -37.10 4.92
CA THR A 7 -40.11 -35.90 4.68
C THR A 7 -40.83 -34.82 3.83
N ALA A 8 -41.98 -35.17 3.23
CA ALA A 8 -42.77 -34.25 2.39
C ALA A 8 -43.72 -33.35 3.21
N SER A 9 -44.13 -33.79 4.40
CA SER A 9 -45.00 -33.01 5.31
C SER A 9 -44.28 -31.76 5.86
N ASP A 10 -43.01 -31.88 6.25
CA ASP A 10 -42.22 -30.76 6.81
C ASP A 10 -41.91 -29.68 5.77
N SER A 11 -41.60 -30.09 4.53
CA SER A 11 -41.28 -29.19 3.42
C SER A 11 -42.51 -28.37 2.96
N THR A 12 -43.68 -29.02 2.92
CA THR A 12 -44.95 -28.37 2.56
C THR A 12 -45.42 -27.42 3.65
N THR A 13 -45.21 -27.78 4.92
CA THR A 13 -45.50 -26.93 6.08
C THR A 13 -44.57 -25.70 6.14
N MET A 14 -43.29 -25.86 5.77
CA MET A 14 -42.33 -24.75 5.63
C MET A 14 -42.74 -23.74 4.54
N ILE A 15 -43.16 -24.23 3.37
CA ILE A 15 -43.60 -23.38 2.25
C ILE A 15 -44.91 -22.65 2.58
N GLN A 16 -45.83 -23.31 3.30
CA GLN A 16 -47.07 -22.68 3.79
C GLN A 16 -46.80 -21.65 4.90
N GLY A 17 -45.82 -21.88 5.77
CA GLY A 17 -45.35 -20.90 6.77
C GLY A 17 -44.76 -19.63 6.12
N LYS A 18 -43.88 -19.79 5.13
CA LYS A 18 -43.31 -18.68 4.34
C LYS A 18 -44.37 -17.92 3.52
N ARG A 19 -45.39 -18.61 2.97
CA ARG A 19 -46.53 -17.97 2.26
C ARG A 19 -47.45 -17.19 3.20
N ARG A 20 -47.72 -17.68 4.42
CA ARG A 20 -48.55 -16.99 5.43
C ARG A 20 -47.89 -15.74 6.02
N LEU A 21 -46.56 -15.74 6.19
CA LEU A 21 -45.80 -14.53 6.55
C LEU A 21 -45.95 -13.44 5.47
N ARG A 22 -46.00 -13.83 4.20
CA ARG A 22 -46.18 -12.91 3.05
C ARG A 22 -47.59 -12.32 2.93
N SER A 23 -48.65 -13.04 3.29
CA SER A 23 -50.04 -12.55 3.17
C SER A 23 -50.47 -11.59 4.29
N GLY A 24 -49.80 -11.62 5.46
CA GLY A 24 -50.02 -10.64 6.53
C GLY A 24 -49.33 -9.28 6.31
N LEU A 25 -48.61 -9.10 5.19
CA LEU A 25 -47.62 -8.03 4.99
C LEU A 25 -48.16 -6.76 4.29
N SER A 26 -49.43 -6.71 3.86
CA SER A 26 -49.93 -5.62 3.00
C SER A 26 -50.27 -4.30 3.72
N VAL A 27 -50.19 -4.24 5.05
CA VAL A 27 -50.54 -3.03 5.86
C VAL A 27 -49.29 -2.20 6.25
N ALA A 28 -48.10 -2.62 5.84
CA ALA A 28 -46.92 -2.35 6.64
C ALA A 28 -46.03 -1.17 6.20
N THR A 29 -46.46 -0.28 5.30
CA THR A 29 -45.67 0.92 4.92
C THR A 29 -45.84 2.08 5.91
N ASP A 30 -47.05 2.32 6.41
CA ASP A 30 -47.31 3.36 7.41
C ASP A 30 -46.84 2.94 8.82
N GLU A 31 -46.91 1.64 9.12
CA GLU A 31 -46.44 1.07 10.39
C GLU A 31 -44.91 1.14 10.56
N PHE A 32 -44.15 0.97 9.47
CA PHE A 32 -42.68 1.12 9.52
C PHE A 32 -42.28 2.55 9.91
N ARG A 33 -42.98 3.57 9.38
CA ARG A 33 -42.78 4.96 9.80
C ARG A 33 -43.17 5.18 11.27
N ALA A 34 -44.23 4.52 11.75
CA ALA A 34 -44.66 4.59 13.14
C ALA A 34 -43.65 3.95 14.12
N LEU A 35 -43.03 2.83 13.74
CA LEU A 35 -41.98 2.16 14.55
C LEU A 35 -40.62 2.87 14.50
N ASN A 36 -40.39 3.74 13.51
CA ASN A 36 -39.21 4.61 13.51
C ASN A 36 -39.44 5.94 14.26
N ASN A 37 -40.68 6.25 14.64
CA ASN A 37 -41.01 7.47 15.39
C ASN A 37 -41.06 7.19 16.91
N TRP A 38 -40.10 7.76 17.64
CA TRP A 38 -40.02 7.63 19.10
C TRP A 38 -41.28 8.08 19.83
N LYS A 39 -41.93 9.18 19.41
CA LYS A 39 -43.16 9.67 20.08
C LYS A 39 -44.28 8.64 20.01
N THR A 40 -44.46 8.02 18.85
CA THR A 40 -45.46 6.98 18.60
C THR A 40 -45.14 5.67 19.31
N LEU A 41 -43.86 5.30 19.40
CA LEU A 41 -43.45 4.11 20.14
C LEU A 41 -43.49 4.29 21.66
N SER A 42 -43.15 5.47 22.15
CA SER A 42 -43.11 5.78 23.58
C SER A 42 -44.47 5.52 24.27
N SER A 43 -45.57 5.84 23.58
CA SER A 43 -46.93 5.61 24.07
C SER A 43 -47.32 4.13 24.12
N LEU A 44 -46.60 3.27 23.39
CA LEU A 44 -46.83 1.84 23.42
C LEU A 44 -46.20 1.20 24.64
N PHE A 45 -45.29 1.83 25.39
CA PHE A 45 -44.59 1.21 26.52
C PHE A 45 -45.33 1.39 27.86
N ASN A 46 -46.44 0.67 28.05
CA ASN A 46 -47.00 0.46 29.39
C ASN A 46 -46.53 -0.92 29.92
N VAL A 47 -45.93 -0.96 31.11
CA VAL A 47 -45.32 -2.16 31.71
C VAL A 47 -46.24 -2.71 32.81
N GLY A 48 -46.69 -3.95 32.64
CA GLY A 48 -47.44 -4.67 33.66
C GLY A 48 -47.54 -6.17 33.36
N SER A 49 -46.70 -6.97 34.02
CA SER A 49 -46.74 -8.45 34.13
C SER A 49 -46.62 -9.26 32.82
N ARG A 50 -46.21 -10.54 32.96
CA ARG A 50 -46.00 -11.53 31.87
C ARG A 50 -46.91 -11.27 30.66
N THR A 51 -46.30 -10.81 29.58
CA THR A 51 -47.01 -10.40 28.38
C THR A 51 -47.73 -11.60 27.74
N LYS A 52 -48.74 -11.36 26.90
CA LYS A 52 -49.35 -12.46 26.14
C LYS A 52 -48.30 -13.16 25.25
N ALA A 53 -47.31 -12.41 24.78
CA ALA A 53 -46.17 -12.93 24.04
C ALA A 53 -45.35 -13.95 24.87
N ASP A 54 -45.07 -13.67 26.14
CA ASP A 54 -44.37 -14.60 27.05
C ASP A 54 -45.12 -15.91 27.27
N LYS A 55 -46.44 -15.84 27.46
CA LYS A 55 -47.30 -17.02 27.64
C LYS A 55 -47.30 -17.89 26.38
N LEU A 56 -47.41 -17.25 25.21
CA LEU A 56 -47.37 -17.94 23.93
C LEU A 56 -45.98 -18.50 23.62
N PHE A 57 -44.90 -17.82 24.04
CA PHE A 57 -43.54 -18.28 23.85
C PHE A 57 -43.31 -19.64 24.54
N ALA A 58 -43.79 -19.77 25.79
CA ALA A 58 -43.73 -21.03 26.53
C ALA A 58 -44.64 -22.10 25.90
N LYS A 59 -45.86 -21.75 25.50
CA LYS A 59 -46.84 -22.66 24.88
C LYS A 59 -46.30 -23.30 23.58
N HIS A 60 -45.62 -22.51 22.75
CA HIS A 60 -45.08 -22.98 21.48
C HIS A 60 -43.70 -23.63 21.62
N GLY A 61 -43.10 -23.68 22.81
CA GLY A 61 -41.80 -24.32 23.01
C GLY A 61 -40.63 -23.62 22.30
N VAL A 62 -40.78 -22.32 22.02
CA VAL A 62 -39.81 -21.52 21.23
C VAL A 62 -38.40 -21.55 21.84
N GLY A 63 -38.31 -21.56 23.17
CA GLY A 63 -37.02 -21.62 23.88
C GLY A 63 -36.30 -22.98 23.84
N LYS A 64 -36.89 -24.02 23.23
CA LYS A 64 -36.28 -25.36 23.14
C LYS A 64 -35.46 -25.57 21.87
N THR A 65 -35.42 -24.60 20.96
CA THR A 65 -34.73 -24.70 19.68
C THR A 65 -33.23 -24.48 19.84
N THR A 66 -32.39 -25.33 19.24
CA THR A 66 -30.92 -25.17 19.18
C THR A 66 -30.42 -24.60 17.86
N SER A 67 -31.30 -24.45 16.86
CA SER A 67 -31.04 -23.84 15.54
C SER A 67 -31.26 -22.33 15.55
N ASN A 68 -30.96 -21.65 14.42
CA ASN A 68 -31.25 -20.22 14.27
C ASN A 68 -32.75 -19.95 14.51
N LEU A 69 -33.06 -19.30 15.63
CA LEU A 69 -34.42 -19.15 16.13
C LEU A 69 -35.37 -18.61 15.06
N PHE A 70 -34.94 -17.58 14.32
CA PHE A 70 -35.74 -16.86 13.35
C PHE A 70 -36.10 -17.69 12.11
N ASP A 71 -35.36 -18.77 11.83
CA ASP A 71 -35.61 -19.66 10.70
C ASP A 71 -36.50 -20.85 11.06
N THR A 72 -36.90 -20.98 12.34
CA THR A 72 -37.68 -22.13 12.79
C THR A 72 -39.17 -21.97 12.52
N ASN A 73 -39.82 -23.07 12.12
CA ASN A 73 -41.29 -23.15 12.06
C ASN A 73 -41.95 -22.84 13.42
N VAL A 74 -41.24 -23.12 14.52
CA VAL A 74 -41.67 -22.86 15.89
C VAL A 74 -41.75 -21.35 16.16
N PHE A 75 -40.75 -20.59 15.74
CA PHE A 75 -40.77 -19.13 15.80
C PHE A 75 -41.88 -18.55 14.92
N ALA A 76 -42.04 -19.04 13.68
CA ALA A 76 -43.11 -18.57 12.80
C ALA A 76 -44.50 -18.80 13.39
N ALA A 77 -44.75 -19.96 14.00
CA ALA A 77 -46.01 -20.27 14.68
C ALA A 77 -46.26 -19.35 15.89
N TRP A 78 -45.22 -19.11 16.70
CA TRP A 78 -45.32 -18.17 17.82
C TRP A 78 -45.57 -16.73 17.34
N PHE A 79 -44.86 -16.29 16.31
CA PHE A 79 -45.00 -14.96 15.73
C PHE A 79 -46.45 -14.70 15.26
N ILE A 80 -47.05 -15.65 14.53
CA ILE A 80 -48.45 -15.57 14.10
C ILE A 80 -49.39 -15.57 15.31
N ALA A 81 -49.17 -16.45 16.29
CA ALA A 81 -50.03 -16.54 17.46
C ALA A 81 -50.04 -15.24 18.28
N VAL A 82 -48.88 -14.60 18.45
CA VAL A 82 -48.80 -13.31 19.14
C VAL A 82 -49.46 -12.22 18.30
N GLN A 83 -49.27 -12.15 16.99
CA GLN A 83 -49.99 -11.16 16.18
C GLN A 83 -51.52 -11.31 16.28
N MET A 84 -52.04 -12.54 16.25
CA MET A 84 -53.47 -12.81 16.44
C MET A 84 -53.98 -12.41 17.84
N ALA A 85 -53.13 -12.46 18.87
CA ALA A 85 -53.49 -12.04 20.22
C ALA A 85 -53.54 -10.50 20.40
N TYR A 86 -53.02 -9.76 19.41
CA TYR A 86 -52.92 -8.29 19.38
C TYR A 86 -53.49 -7.72 18.06
N THR A 87 -54.58 -8.28 17.54
CA THR A 87 -55.23 -7.85 16.28
C THR A 87 -55.57 -6.36 16.24
N LYS A 88 -55.87 -5.75 17.39
CA LYS A 88 -56.16 -4.31 17.52
C LYS A 88 -54.91 -3.45 17.77
N SER A 89 -53.74 -4.05 17.97
CA SER A 89 -52.48 -3.34 18.26
C SER A 89 -51.24 -4.10 17.74
N PRO A 90 -51.08 -4.29 16.42
CA PRO A 90 -49.97 -5.06 15.84
C PRO A 90 -48.58 -4.54 16.23
N ALA A 91 -48.41 -3.22 16.35
CA ALA A 91 -47.16 -2.60 16.79
C ALA A 91 -46.77 -3.01 18.23
N ARG A 92 -47.76 -3.07 19.14
CA ARG A 92 -47.53 -3.54 20.52
C ARG A 92 -47.17 -5.03 20.57
N ALA A 93 -47.71 -5.83 19.65
CA ALA A 93 -47.36 -7.24 19.51
C ALA A 93 -45.84 -7.42 19.31
N LYS A 94 -45.26 -6.66 18.38
CA LYS A 94 -43.81 -6.70 18.06
C LYS A 94 -42.95 -6.22 19.23
N VAL A 95 -43.39 -5.18 19.95
CA VAL A 95 -42.73 -4.69 21.18
C VAL A 95 -42.69 -5.78 22.26
N ASP A 96 -43.82 -6.46 22.49
CA ASP A 96 -43.92 -7.54 23.47
C ASP A 96 -43.13 -8.78 23.05
N MET A 97 -43.04 -9.08 21.75
CA MET A 97 -42.16 -10.14 21.21
C MET A 97 -40.68 -9.85 21.53
N VAL A 98 -40.17 -8.67 21.18
CA VAL A 98 -38.77 -8.29 21.45
C VAL A 98 -38.48 -8.29 22.94
N SER A 99 -39.43 -7.80 23.76
CA SER A 99 -39.29 -7.85 25.23
C SER A 99 -39.23 -9.29 25.76
N SER A 100 -40.07 -10.18 25.23
CA SER A 100 -40.06 -11.61 25.58
C SER A 100 -38.73 -12.27 25.19
N LEU A 101 -38.22 -11.98 23.99
CA LEU A 101 -36.93 -12.50 23.52
C LEU A 101 -35.76 -11.96 24.35
N THR A 102 -35.77 -10.67 24.65
CA THR A 102 -34.72 -10.02 25.47
C THR A 102 -34.69 -10.61 26.88
N ALA A 103 -35.85 -10.86 27.50
CA ALA A 103 -35.93 -11.47 28.82
C ALA A 103 -35.39 -12.91 28.89
N ARG A 104 -35.34 -13.63 27.77
CA ARG A 104 -34.86 -15.03 27.69
C ARG A 104 -33.40 -15.15 27.29
N TYR A 105 -33.00 -14.40 26.28
CA TYR A 105 -31.68 -14.51 25.68
C TYR A 105 -30.73 -13.41 26.16
N GLY A 106 -31.26 -12.32 26.71
CA GLY A 106 -30.50 -11.11 27.01
C GLY A 106 -30.26 -10.25 25.77
N ASP A 107 -29.93 -8.98 25.99
CA ASP A 107 -29.72 -7.99 24.91
C ASP A 107 -28.63 -8.41 23.93
N GLN A 108 -27.46 -8.86 24.43
CA GLN A 108 -26.34 -9.27 23.59
C GLN A 108 -26.71 -10.41 22.65
N ALA A 109 -27.28 -11.50 23.17
CA ALA A 109 -27.55 -12.67 22.36
C ALA A 109 -28.65 -12.39 21.34
N LEU A 110 -29.69 -11.65 21.73
CA LEU A 110 -30.73 -11.22 20.80
C LEU A 110 -30.17 -10.30 19.71
N ALA A 111 -29.35 -9.31 20.07
CA ALA A 111 -28.71 -8.43 19.09
C ALA A 111 -27.86 -9.23 18.09
N ARG A 112 -27.13 -10.25 18.57
CA ARG A 112 -26.29 -11.08 17.71
C ARG A 112 -27.13 -11.91 16.76
N MET A 113 -28.20 -12.55 17.25
CA MET A 113 -29.13 -13.30 16.38
C MET A 113 -29.74 -12.38 15.31
N LEU A 114 -30.18 -11.18 15.69
CA LEU A 114 -30.74 -10.20 14.74
C LEU A 114 -29.71 -9.71 13.72
N ALA A 115 -28.45 -9.52 14.13
CA ALA A 115 -27.38 -9.05 13.25
C ALA A 115 -26.94 -10.09 12.22
N THR A 116 -27.03 -11.39 12.56
CA THR A 116 -26.59 -12.49 11.68
C THR A 116 -27.70 -13.11 10.85
N THR A 117 -28.97 -12.80 11.11
CA THR A 117 -30.10 -13.25 10.30
C THR A 117 -30.26 -12.37 9.07
N GLU A 118 -30.69 -12.98 7.96
CA GLU A 118 -31.00 -12.28 6.70
C GLU A 118 -31.92 -11.08 6.95
N ASP A 119 -31.55 -9.93 6.39
CA ASP A 119 -32.21 -8.67 6.70
C ASP A 119 -33.54 -8.53 5.95
N ASP A 120 -34.59 -9.08 6.53
CA ASP A 120 -35.96 -8.90 6.05
C ASP A 120 -36.66 -7.74 6.77
N LYS A 121 -37.94 -7.54 6.45
CA LYS A 121 -38.74 -6.50 7.08
C LYS A 121 -38.93 -6.70 8.59
N ILE A 122 -39.18 -7.94 9.01
CA ILE A 122 -39.45 -8.29 10.40
C ILE A 122 -38.18 -8.10 11.24
N ILE A 123 -37.03 -8.56 10.74
CA ILE A 123 -35.75 -8.40 11.39
C ILE A 123 -35.39 -6.92 11.55
N ARG A 124 -35.59 -6.08 10.52
CA ARG A 124 -35.39 -4.63 10.61
C ARG A 124 -36.28 -3.96 11.67
N GLU A 125 -37.54 -4.35 11.74
CA GLU A 125 -38.48 -3.84 12.77
C GLU A 125 -38.07 -4.29 14.18
N MET A 126 -37.64 -5.54 14.35
CA MET A 126 -37.15 -6.04 15.64
C MET A 126 -35.85 -5.36 16.07
N LYS A 127 -34.90 -5.13 15.16
CA LYS A 127 -33.70 -4.31 15.39
C LYS A 127 -34.10 -2.91 15.86
N ALA A 128 -35.02 -2.24 15.15
CA ALA A 128 -35.48 -0.91 15.52
C ALA A 128 -36.11 -0.88 16.93
N ILE A 129 -36.98 -1.85 17.25
CA ILE A 129 -37.59 -1.97 18.58
C ILE A 129 -36.53 -2.19 19.67
N GLN A 130 -35.52 -3.02 19.42
CA GLN A 130 -34.42 -3.23 20.35
C GLN A 130 -33.67 -1.92 20.64
N LEU A 131 -33.32 -1.14 19.62
CA LEU A 131 -32.69 0.17 19.81
C LEU A 131 -33.60 1.16 20.58
N ASN A 132 -34.90 1.14 20.30
CA ASN A 132 -35.88 1.96 21.03
C ASN A 132 -35.99 1.57 22.50
N ASN A 133 -35.90 0.28 22.84
CA ASN A 133 -35.86 -0.19 24.23
C ASN A 133 -34.64 0.38 24.96
N TRP A 134 -33.46 0.35 24.35
CA TRP A 134 -32.25 0.94 24.95
C TRP A 134 -32.37 2.46 25.11
N GLN A 135 -32.95 3.16 24.14
CA GLN A 135 -33.21 4.61 24.24
C GLN A 135 -34.21 4.93 25.37
N ARG A 136 -35.29 4.15 25.50
CA ARG A 136 -36.27 4.28 26.59
C ARG A 136 -35.62 4.13 27.95
N ASP A 137 -34.75 3.13 28.08
CA ASP A 137 -34.00 2.85 29.30
C ASP A 137 -32.87 3.87 29.55
N ARG A 138 -32.77 4.92 28.71
CA ARG A 138 -31.79 6.00 28.77
C ARG A 138 -30.35 5.49 28.80
N ARG A 139 -30.09 4.39 28.08
CA ARG A 139 -28.76 3.82 27.95
C ARG A 139 -27.86 4.79 27.19
N THR A 140 -26.62 4.92 27.63
CA THR A 140 -25.59 5.66 26.88
C THR A 140 -24.95 4.74 25.83
N VAL A 141 -24.30 5.31 24.82
CA VAL A 141 -23.53 4.56 23.81
C VAL A 141 -22.50 3.64 24.48
N GLY A 142 -21.78 4.13 25.51
CA GLY A 142 -20.82 3.34 26.28
C GLY A 142 -21.45 2.25 27.16
N SER A 143 -22.69 2.45 27.64
CA SER A 143 -23.40 1.38 28.35
C SER A 143 -23.87 0.27 27.41
N VAL A 144 -24.29 0.60 26.18
CA VAL A 144 -24.66 -0.39 25.15
C VAL A 144 -23.42 -1.15 24.65
N TYR A 145 -22.27 -0.49 24.56
CA TYR A 145 -20.99 -1.14 24.29
C TYR A 145 -20.69 -2.30 25.26
N LYS A 146 -20.84 -2.06 26.58
CA LYS A 146 -20.70 -3.10 27.61
C LYS A 146 -21.84 -4.12 27.59
N LEU A 147 -23.07 -3.68 27.31
CA LEU A 147 -24.25 -4.55 27.21
C LEU A 147 -24.08 -5.60 26.10
N LEU A 148 -23.49 -5.20 24.97
CA LEU A 148 -23.17 -6.08 23.85
C LEU A 148 -21.87 -6.88 24.06
N LYS A 149 -21.19 -6.67 25.19
CA LYS A 149 -19.88 -7.24 25.55
C LYS A 149 -18.79 -7.01 24.50
N LEU A 150 -18.86 -5.88 23.79
CA LEU A 150 -17.83 -5.49 22.82
C LEU A 150 -16.48 -5.23 23.52
N ASP A 151 -16.50 -4.86 24.80
CA ASP A 151 -15.30 -4.74 25.65
C ASP A 151 -14.52 -6.05 25.82
N LYS A 152 -15.18 -7.19 25.63
CA LYS A 152 -14.54 -8.52 25.72
C LYS A 152 -13.92 -8.98 24.41
N GLU A 153 -14.19 -8.29 23.31
CA GLU A 153 -13.70 -8.67 21.98
C GLU A 153 -12.35 -8.02 21.62
N GLN A 154 -11.88 -7.04 22.42
CA GLN A 154 -10.55 -6.43 22.32
C GLN A 154 -10.23 -5.98 20.88
N GLU A 155 -9.06 -6.34 20.35
CA GLU A 155 -8.61 -6.02 18.98
C GLU A 155 -9.52 -6.58 17.87
N LYS A 156 -10.36 -7.58 18.18
CA LYS A 156 -11.28 -8.22 17.21
C LYS A 156 -12.64 -7.53 17.14
N LEU A 157 -12.86 -6.49 17.95
CA LEU A 157 -14.12 -5.78 18.06
C LEU A 157 -14.69 -5.34 16.71
N LEU A 158 -13.86 -4.79 15.81
CA LEU A 158 -14.35 -4.32 14.50
C LEU A 158 -14.82 -5.43 13.57
N GLY A 159 -14.38 -6.68 13.80
CA GLY A 159 -14.90 -7.85 13.08
C GLY A 159 -16.19 -8.43 13.67
N SER A 160 -16.75 -7.80 14.70
CA SER A 160 -17.96 -8.29 15.37
C SER A 160 -19.21 -7.98 14.56
N PRO A 161 -20.15 -8.93 14.43
CA PRO A 161 -21.45 -8.65 13.80
C PRO A 161 -22.27 -7.60 14.58
N LEU A 162 -21.88 -7.30 15.83
CA LEU A 162 -22.56 -6.34 16.69
C LEU A 162 -22.12 -4.89 16.49
N ILE A 163 -21.08 -4.61 15.68
CA ILE A 163 -20.60 -3.23 15.45
C ILE A 163 -21.65 -2.39 14.75
N ALA A 164 -22.25 -2.92 13.69
CA ALA A 164 -23.32 -2.24 12.98
C ALA A 164 -24.49 -1.91 13.92
N THR A 165 -24.85 -2.82 14.82
CA THR A 165 -25.91 -2.58 15.83
C THR A 165 -25.53 -1.47 16.81
N TRP A 166 -24.27 -1.44 17.27
CA TRP A 166 -23.79 -0.41 18.18
C TRP A 166 -23.73 0.97 17.52
N VAL A 167 -23.22 1.05 16.29
CA VAL A 167 -23.19 2.28 15.49
C VAL A 167 -24.62 2.76 15.19
N ALA A 168 -25.53 1.86 14.81
CA ALA A 168 -26.94 2.20 14.59
C ALA A 168 -27.60 2.79 15.85
N TYR A 169 -27.23 2.30 17.03
CA TYR A 169 -27.70 2.88 18.28
C TYR A 169 -27.17 4.30 18.49
N ALA A 170 -25.88 4.53 18.24
CA ALA A 170 -25.30 5.87 18.31
C ALA A 170 -26.00 6.85 17.34
N THR A 171 -26.24 6.43 16.09
CA THR A 171 -27.00 7.19 15.07
C THR A 171 -28.42 7.52 15.51
N LYS A 172 -29.04 6.62 16.27
CA LYS A 172 -30.38 6.86 16.82
C LYS A 172 -30.39 7.94 17.90
N LEU A 173 -29.32 8.06 18.68
CA LEU A 173 -29.19 9.07 19.72
C LEU A 173 -28.76 10.43 19.16
N ASP A 174 -27.85 10.41 18.18
CA ASP A 174 -27.34 11.58 17.47
C ASP A 174 -27.05 11.19 16.02
N ASN A 175 -27.93 11.61 15.11
CA ASN A 175 -27.80 11.34 13.69
C ASN A 175 -26.80 12.29 12.99
N GLU A 176 -26.50 13.43 13.60
CA GLU A 176 -25.55 14.40 13.04
C GLU A 176 -24.11 13.94 13.28
N ASN A 177 -23.83 13.38 14.47
CA ASN A 177 -22.49 12.96 14.84
C ASN A 177 -22.41 11.59 15.55
N PRO A 178 -22.93 10.51 14.96
CA PRO A 178 -22.97 9.18 15.58
C PRO A 178 -21.59 8.66 15.99
N TYR A 179 -20.60 8.89 15.13
CA TYR A 179 -19.26 8.34 15.31
C TYR A 179 -18.49 9.01 16.44
N SER A 180 -18.86 10.22 16.88
CA SER A 180 -18.18 10.89 18.01
C SER A 180 -18.38 10.14 19.32
N ALA A 181 -19.60 9.69 19.61
CA ALA A 181 -19.89 8.92 20.83
C ALA A 181 -19.25 7.52 20.80
N VAL A 182 -19.24 6.88 19.63
CA VAL A 182 -18.56 5.60 19.37
C VAL A 182 -17.06 5.75 19.60
N PHE A 183 -16.44 6.76 18.95
CA PHE A 183 -15.03 7.07 19.11
C PHE A 183 -14.66 7.39 20.55
N SER A 184 -15.42 8.26 21.23
CA SER A 184 -15.19 8.61 22.63
C SER A 184 -15.19 7.37 23.53
N THR A 185 -16.14 6.45 23.31
CA THR A 185 -16.17 5.17 24.03
C THR A 185 -14.89 4.36 23.78
N LEU A 186 -14.47 4.18 22.52
CA LEU A 186 -13.25 3.42 22.21
C LEU A 186 -11.98 4.08 22.75
N ASN A 187 -11.87 5.41 22.63
CA ASN A 187 -10.69 6.17 23.05
C ASN A 187 -10.48 6.14 24.58
N THR A 188 -11.53 5.87 25.36
CA THR A 188 -11.40 5.65 26.82
C THR A 188 -10.94 4.23 27.19
N HIS A 189 -10.99 3.28 26.25
CA HIS A 189 -10.66 1.88 26.47
C HIS A 189 -9.38 1.45 25.77
N TYR A 190 -9.04 2.08 24.64
CA TYR A 190 -7.86 1.78 23.83
C TYR A 190 -7.04 3.05 23.65
N GLU A 191 -5.82 3.05 24.18
CA GLU A 191 -4.92 4.20 24.06
C GLU A 191 -4.14 4.16 22.74
N GLY A 192 -4.06 5.31 22.05
CA GLY A 192 -3.09 5.59 21.00
C GLY A 192 -2.83 4.44 20.01
N LYS A 193 -1.70 3.75 20.19
CA LYS A 193 -1.29 2.58 19.39
C LYS A 193 -2.36 1.48 19.31
N ALA A 194 -3.00 1.12 20.43
CA ALA A 194 -3.95 0.02 20.47
C ALA A 194 -5.17 0.32 19.60
N LEU A 195 -5.67 1.56 19.67
CA LEU A 195 -6.78 2.00 18.83
C LEU A 195 -6.35 2.09 17.36
N ALA A 196 -5.19 2.70 17.06
CA ALA A 196 -4.67 2.78 15.69
C ALA A 196 -4.49 1.39 15.04
N ASN A 197 -3.93 0.42 15.77
CA ASN A 197 -3.80 -0.96 15.31
C ASN A 197 -5.15 -1.61 15.02
N MET A 198 -6.14 -1.40 15.88
CA MET A 198 -7.48 -1.94 15.67
C MET A 198 -8.10 -1.39 14.38
N LEU A 199 -7.96 -0.09 14.11
CA LEU A 199 -8.52 0.57 12.94
C LEU A 199 -7.81 0.18 11.63
N LEU A 200 -6.52 -0.16 11.68
CA LEU A 200 -5.75 -0.63 10.53
C LEU A 200 -6.08 -2.07 10.11
N ASN A 201 -6.35 -2.95 11.07
CA ASN A 201 -6.42 -4.41 10.84
C ASN A 201 -7.83 -4.92 10.54
N VAL A 202 -8.68 -4.11 9.91
CA VAL A 202 -10.05 -4.51 9.59
C VAL A 202 -10.06 -5.48 8.41
N LYS A 203 -10.76 -6.61 8.57
CA LYS A 203 -10.96 -7.60 7.50
C LYS A 203 -12.04 -7.10 6.53
N ASP A 204 -11.81 -7.27 5.23
CA ASP A 204 -12.65 -6.82 4.10
C ASP A 204 -14.12 -7.25 4.21
N THR A 205 -14.90 -6.46 4.94
CA THR A 205 -16.35 -6.38 4.83
C THR A 205 -16.68 -4.90 4.67
N ASP A 206 -17.49 -4.55 3.68
CA ASP A 206 -17.72 -3.15 3.28
C ASP A 206 -18.13 -2.26 4.48
N ASP A 207 -18.98 -2.76 5.38
CA ASP A 207 -19.45 -2.01 6.55
C ASP A 207 -18.35 -1.74 7.59
N SER A 208 -17.47 -2.72 7.86
CA SER A 208 -16.44 -2.58 8.88
C SER A 208 -15.35 -1.60 8.44
N VAL A 209 -15.04 -1.57 7.15
CA VAL A 209 -14.08 -0.62 6.55
C VAL A 209 -14.58 0.81 6.71
N VAL A 210 -15.84 1.08 6.36
CA VAL A 210 -16.43 2.43 6.50
C VAL A 210 -16.43 2.91 7.96
N VAL A 211 -16.72 2.03 8.91
CA VAL A 211 -16.64 2.35 10.33
C VAL A 211 -15.19 2.68 10.74
N ALA A 212 -14.22 1.88 10.29
CA ALA A 212 -12.81 2.09 10.59
C ALA A 212 -12.30 3.44 10.08
N GLU A 213 -12.60 3.80 8.83
CA GLU A 213 -12.18 5.07 8.21
C GLU A 213 -12.74 6.28 8.97
N LYS A 214 -14.02 6.22 9.36
CA LYS A 214 -14.66 7.30 10.12
C LYS A 214 -14.06 7.44 11.51
N LEU A 215 -13.77 6.33 12.17
CA LEU A 215 -13.12 6.33 13.49
C LEU A 215 -11.65 6.78 13.40
N GLU A 216 -10.93 6.40 12.34
CA GLU A 216 -9.55 6.84 12.13
C GLU A 216 -9.52 8.35 11.89
N THR A 217 -10.44 8.89 11.08
CA THR A 217 -10.57 10.34 10.90
C THR A 217 -10.77 11.06 12.24
N LEU A 218 -11.58 10.51 13.15
CA LEU A 218 -11.78 11.09 14.49
C LEU A 218 -10.56 10.95 15.38
N LEU A 219 -9.84 9.83 15.29
CA LEU A 219 -8.56 9.61 16.00
C LEU A 219 -7.53 10.66 15.59
N LEU A 220 -7.30 10.84 14.28
CA LEU A 220 -6.34 11.82 13.78
C LEU A 220 -6.73 13.26 14.17
N LYS A 221 -8.02 13.61 14.08
CA LYS A 221 -8.53 14.92 14.54
C LYS A 221 -8.39 15.10 16.05
N SER A 222 -8.51 14.03 16.84
CA SER A 222 -8.29 14.11 18.29
C SER A 222 -6.86 14.48 18.61
N TRP A 223 -5.88 13.81 17.98
CA TRP A 223 -4.46 14.13 18.14
C TRP A 223 -4.13 15.55 17.68
N GLN A 224 -4.75 16.01 16.58
CA GLN A 224 -4.61 17.39 16.12
C GLN A 224 -5.16 18.41 17.12
N ARG A 225 -6.35 18.17 17.71
CA ARG A 225 -6.94 19.06 18.73
C ARG A 225 -6.14 19.07 20.03
N GLU A 226 -5.49 17.97 20.35
CA GLU A 226 -4.54 17.85 21.45
C GLU A 226 -3.15 18.45 21.11
N GLU A 227 -3.01 19.07 19.94
CA GLU A 227 -1.80 19.71 19.44
C GLU A 227 -0.56 18.78 19.43
N LYS A 228 -0.78 17.47 19.24
CA LYS A 228 0.32 16.50 19.18
C LYS A 228 1.20 16.79 17.96
N SER A 229 2.51 16.88 18.17
CA SER A 229 3.45 16.94 17.05
C SER A 229 3.52 15.59 16.32
N VAL A 230 4.10 15.58 15.11
CA VAL A 230 4.41 14.33 14.39
C VAL A 230 5.31 13.41 15.22
N VAL A 231 6.24 14.00 16.00
CA VAL A 231 7.12 13.26 16.92
C VAL A 231 6.32 12.60 18.05
N ASP A 232 5.32 13.29 18.59
CA ASP A 232 4.47 12.75 19.66
C ASP A 232 3.64 11.58 19.16
N VAL A 233 3.05 11.69 17.96
CA VAL A 233 2.29 10.59 17.35
C VAL A 233 3.21 9.43 16.98
N TYR A 234 4.40 9.69 16.46
CA TYR A 234 5.41 8.65 16.19
C TYR A 234 5.76 7.83 17.45
N LYS A 235 5.96 8.49 18.60
CA LYS A 235 6.16 7.82 19.90
C LYS A 235 4.90 7.14 20.41
N LEU A 236 3.73 7.76 20.26
CA LEU A 236 2.44 7.20 20.66
C LEU A 236 2.15 5.87 19.95
N LEU A 237 2.58 5.74 18.69
CA LEU A 237 2.49 4.53 17.90
C LEU A 237 3.61 3.51 18.21
N ASN A 238 4.53 3.84 19.12
CA ASN A 238 5.75 3.09 19.46
C ASN A 238 6.66 2.80 18.24
N LEU A 239 6.60 3.62 17.20
CA LEU A 239 7.48 3.49 16.03
C LEU A 239 8.92 3.91 16.35
N ASP A 240 9.11 4.65 17.45
CA ASP A 240 10.41 5.10 17.96
C ASP A 240 11.23 4.01 18.65
N LYS A 241 10.58 2.92 19.05
CA LYS A 241 11.21 1.74 19.67
C LYS A 241 11.73 0.75 18.64
N GLU A 242 11.32 0.93 17.40
CA GLU A 242 11.80 0.16 16.26
C GLU A 242 13.04 0.86 15.70
N SER A 243 14.02 0.09 15.23
CA SER A 243 15.19 0.63 14.55
C SER A 243 14.79 1.25 13.20
N ASP A 244 15.70 1.32 12.23
CA ASP A 244 15.39 1.74 10.85
C ASP A 244 14.28 0.88 10.17
N GLN A 245 13.88 -0.24 10.79
CA GLN A 245 12.81 -1.12 10.33
C GLN A 245 11.38 -0.61 10.56
N PHE A 246 11.18 0.55 11.23
CA PHE A 246 9.84 1.05 11.53
C PHE A 246 8.97 1.32 10.29
N PHE A 247 9.57 1.47 9.10
CA PHE A 247 8.83 1.56 7.83
C PHE A 247 8.14 0.26 7.43
N GLN A 248 8.54 -0.88 8.00
CA GLN A 248 7.87 -2.17 7.78
C GLN A 248 6.63 -2.31 8.68
N ASN A 249 6.53 -1.51 9.75
CA ASN A 249 5.35 -1.50 10.61
C ASN A 249 4.17 -0.81 9.89
N PRO A 250 3.00 -1.47 9.76
CA PRO A 250 1.80 -0.88 9.14
C PRO A 250 1.35 0.45 9.76
N LEU A 251 1.67 0.72 11.04
CA LEU A 251 1.34 1.97 11.71
C LEU A 251 2.03 3.20 11.09
N ILE A 252 3.04 3.01 10.24
CA ILE A 252 3.61 4.10 9.44
C ILE A 252 2.53 4.77 8.56
N ASP A 253 1.54 4.02 8.11
CA ASP A 253 0.46 4.55 7.25
C ASP A 253 -0.46 5.48 8.06
N THR A 254 -0.71 5.18 9.34
CA THR A 254 -1.42 6.08 10.25
C THR A 254 -0.61 7.35 10.53
N LEU A 255 0.72 7.25 10.69
CA LEU A 255 1.58 8.43 10.85
C LEU A 255 1.56 9.33 9.60
N ILE A 256 1.65 8.75 8.39
CA ILE A 256 1.56 9.49 7.12
C ILE A 256 0.19 10.17 6.94
N ARG A 257 -0.90 9.50 7.35
CA ARG A 257 -2.22 10.14 7.36
C ARG A 257 -2.28 11.28 8.37
N TYR A 258 -1.67 11.13 9.55
CA TYR A 258 -1.60 12.20 10.54
C TYR A 258 -0.84 13.44 10.03
N THR A 259 0.31 13.25 9.39
CA THR A 259 1.10 14.37 8.83
C THR A 259 0.30 15.14 7.79
N THR A 260 -0.55 14.46 7.00
CA THR A 260 -1.49 15.10 6.06
C THR A 260 -2.48 16.02 6.76
N VAL A 261 -2.98 15.61 7.93
CA VAL A 261 -3.96 16.38 8.72
C VAL A 261 -3.33 17.68 9.27
N VAL A 262 -2.05 17.66 9.65
CA VAL A 262 -1.38 18.80 10.28
C VAL A 262 -0.61 19.71 9.31
N ASP A 263 0.02 19.19 8.24
CA ASP A 263 0.88 19.98 7.33
C ASP A 263 0.15 20.44 6.05
N LYS A 264 -0.95 19.78 5.63
CA LYS A 264 -1.79 20.08 4.44
C LYS A 264 -1.07 20.29 3.08
N LYS A 265 0.25 20.44 3.03
CA LYS A 265 1.06 20.72 1.83
C LYS A 265 1.62 19.45 1.20
N ASN A 266 2.20 18.56 2.00
CA ASN A 266 2.69 17.24 1.57
C ASN A 266 2.72 16.27 2.77
N SER A 267 2.03 15.14 2.65
CA SER A 267 1.97 14.10 3.69
C SER A 267 3.35 13.54 4.05
N PHE A 268 4.29 13.47 3.10
CA PHE A 268 5.62 12.91 3.31
C PHE A 268 6.59 13.90 3.96
N SER A 269 6.32 15.22 3.85
CA SER A 269 7.16 16.29 4.44
C SER A 269 7.28 16.16 5.96
N GLY A 270 6.18 15.86 6.65
CA GLY A 270 6.20 15.67 8.10
C GLY A 270 7.01 14.45 8.54
N VAL A 271 6.89 13.32 7.83
CA VAL A 271 7.69 12.11 8.09
C VAL A 271 9.17 12.38 7.80
N PHE A 272 9.46 13.06 6.70
CA PHE A 272 10.83 13.43 6.35
C PHE A 272 11.46 14.38 7.38
N SER A 273 10.73 15.41 7.83
CA SER A 273 11.20 16.32 8.88
C SER A 273 11.49 15.57 10.19
N LEU A 274 10.63 14.62 10.58
CA LEU A 274 10.88 13.72 11.71
C LEU A 274 12.20 12.95 11.54
N LEU A 275 12.44 12.37 10.35
CA LEU A 275 13.68 11.64 10.06
C LEU A 275 14.91 12.54 10.18
N GLN A 276 14.83 13.78 9.69
CA GLN A 276 15.93 14.76 9.78
C GLN A 276 16.27 15.18 11.21
N THR A 277 15.34 15.01 12.17
CA THR A 277 15.67 15.24 13.60
C THR A 277 16.52 14.13 14.22
N ARG A 278 16.63 12.98 13.54
CA ARG A 278 17.25 11.76 14.08
C ARG A 278 18.48 11.31 13.32
N TYR A 279 18.49 11.54 12.01
CA TYR A 279 19.50 11.00 11.11
C TYR A 279 20.11 12.11 10.27
N ASN A 280 21.41 12.02 10.04
CA ASN A 280 22.08 12.84 9.04
C ASN A 280 21.78 12.31 7.63
N ASP A 281 22.06 13.13 6.62
CA ASP A 281 21.76 12.81 5.22
C ASP A 281 22.45 11.54 4.70
N GLU A 282 23.66 11.24 5.18
CA GLU A 282 24.36 9.99 4.87
C GLU A 282 23.53 8.78 5.32
N LYS A 283 23.13 8.76 6.60
CA LYS A 283 22.31 7.68 7.16
C LYS A 283 20.92 7.60 6.52
N LEU A 284 20.32 8.74 6.15
CA LEU A 284 19.06 8.77 5.41
C LEU A 284 19.19 8.12 4.02
N THR A 285 20.31 8.38 3.33
CA THR A 285 20.56 7.79 2.01
C THR A 285 20.69 6.27 2.12
N ASP A 286 21.47 5.77 3.09
CA ASP A 286 21.59 4.32 3.36
C ASP A 286 20.22 3.68 3.66
N MET A 287 19.40 4.36 4.46
CA MET A 287 18.06 3.91 4.82
C MET A 287 17.16 3.80 3.59
N PHE A 288 17.15 4.80 2.70
CA PHE A 288 16.33 4.77 1.49
C PHE A 288 16.78 3.69 0.50
N ILE A 289 18.09 3.42 0.41
CA ILE A 289 18.61 2.28 -0.36
C ILE A 289 18.07 0.96 0.20
N ALA A 290 18.14 0.76 1.53
CA ALA A 290 17.60 -0.44 2.15
C ALA A 290 16.10 -0.59 1.90
N MET A 291 15.34 0.50 1.99
CA MET A 291 13.90 0.52 1.74
C MET A 291 13.50 0.06 0.32
N ARG A 292 14.32 0.33 -0.70
CA ARG A 292 14.08 -0.15 -2.08
C ARG A 292 14.00 -1.69 -2.17
N ASN A 293 14.67 -2.39 -1.25
CA ASN A 293 14.68 -3.85 -1.21
C ASN A 293 13.55 -4.45 -0.35
N TRP A 294 12.75 -3.64 0.35
CA TRP A 294 11.73 -4.11 1.31
C TRP A 294 10.34 -4.38 0.72
N GLY A 295 10.14 -4.25 -0.60
CA GLY A 295 8.85 -4.53 -1.26
C GLY A 295 8.02 -3.27 -1.58
N PRO A 296 6.68 -3.31 -1.54
CA PRO A 296 5.80 -2.38 -2.27
C PRO A 296 5.73 -0.93 -1.76
N ARG A 297 6.60 -0.51 -0.83
CA ARG A 297 6.66 0.90 -0.35
C ARG A 297 7.51 1.82 -1.24
N ASN A 298 7.72 1.46 -2.50
CA ASN A 298 8.49 2.25 -3.47
C ASN A 298 8.03 3.71 -3.56
N VAL A 299 6.71 3.97 -3.46
CA VAL A 299 6.16 5.34 -3.49
C VAL A 299 6.68 6.18 -2.32
N LEU A 300 6.63 5.64 -1.08
CA LEU A 300 7.13 6.34 0.10
C LEU A 300 8.63 6.60 -0.03
N THR A 301 9.41 5.59 -0.41
CA THR A 301 10.86 5.70 -0.59
C THR A 301 11.22 6.79 -1.60
N ASN A 302 10.58 6.78 -2.77
CA ASN A 302 10.85 7.76 -3.83
C ASN A 302 10.50 9.19 -3.40
N GLN A 303 9.40 9.37 -2.65
CA GLN A 303 8.99 10.69 -2.14
C GLN A 303 9.97 11.22 -1.09
N LEU A 304 10.42 10.37 -0.17
CA LEU A 304 11.42 10.76 0.84
C LEU A 304 12.78 11.07 0.22
N GLU A 305 13.19 10.31 -0.81
CA GLU A 305 14.41 10.60 -1.55
C GLU A 305 14.31 11.93 -2.32
N ASP A 306 13.19 12.20 -3.00
CA ASP A 306 13.01 13.49 -3.69
C ASP A 306 13.06 14.67 -2.70
N LEU A 307 12.47 14.53 -1.51
CA LEU A 307 12.57 15.52 -0.44
C LEU A 307 14.02 15.72 0.04
N LEU A 308 14.82 14.66 0.14
CA LEU A 308 16.25 14.75 0.45
C LEU A 308 17.01 15.52 -0.63
N LEU A 309 16.77 15.22 -1.91
CA LEU A 309 17.40 15.93 -3.02
C LEU A 309 16.98 17.40 -3.09
N ASN A 310 15.70 17.70 -2.87
CA ASN A 310 15.17 19.05 -2.77
C ASN A 310 15.85 19.84 -1.64
N ASN A 311 16.08 19.19 -0.48
CA ASN A 311 16.81 19.80 0.63
C ASN A 311 18.26 20.09 0.27
N TRP A 312 18.99 19.15 -0.34
CA TRP A 312 20.36 19.41 -0.81
C TRP A 312 20.44 20.60 -1.76
N GLN A 313 19.49 20.70 -2.69
CA GLN A 313 19.40 21.81 -3.63
C GLN A 313 19.11 23.14 -2.91
N ARG A 314 18.09 23.16 -2.03
CA ARG A 314 17.71 24.35 -1.27
C ARG A 314 18.85 24.84 -0.38
N ASP A 315 19.55 23.92 0.26
CA ASP A 315 20.66 24.22 1.17
C ASP A 315 21.95 24.56 0.39
N GLY A 316 21.91 24.55 -0.95
CA GLY A 316 23.04 24.94 -1.82
C GLY A 316 24.21 23.97 -1.75
N LYS A 317 23.98 22.69 -1.44
CA LYS A 317 25.07 21.71 -1.30
C LYS A 317 25.79 21.52 -2.63
N THR A 318 27.11 21.67 -2.63
CA THR A 318 27.90 21.43 -3.84
C THR A 318 27.94 19.94 -4.16
N PHE A 319 28.03 19.59 -5.45
CA PHE A 319 28.08 18.18 -5.87
C PHE A 319 29.26 17.44 -5.26
N ASN A 320 30.42 18.10 -5.11
CA ASN A 320 31.60 17.52 -4.47
C ASN A 320 31.38 17.28 -2.97
N ALA A 321 30.66 18.17 -2.28
CA ALA A 321 30.33 17.96 -0.87
C ALA A 321 29.39 16.76 -0.69
N VAL A 322 28.36 16.62 -1.53
CA VAL A 322 27.46 15.44 -1.49
C VAL A 322 28.21 14.17 -1.89
N PHE A 323 29.06 14.22 -2.91
CA PHE A 323 29.89 13.09 -3.35
C PHE A 323 30.75 12.54 -2.20
N LYS A 324 31.40 13.45 -1.45
CA LYS A 324 32.20 13.11 -0.26
C LYS A 324 31.39 12.64 0.92
N MET A 325 30.22 13.24 1.16
CA MET A 325 29.30 12.82 2.21
C MET A 325 28.85 11.37 2.01
N LEU A 326 28.62 10.97 0.76
CA LEU A 326 28.27 9.60 0.37
C LEU A 326 29.50 8.69 0.25
N LYS A 327 30.70 9.19 0.58
CA LYS A 327 31.98 8.45 0.54
C LYS A 327 32.30 7.83 -0.81
N LEU A 328 31.73 8.38 -1.89
CA LEU A 328 31.87 7.87 -3.24
C LEU A 328 33.31 7.99 -3.74
N GLU A 329 34.17 8.83 -3.14
CA GLU A 329 35.59 8.93 -3.50
C GLU A 329 36.43 7.72 -3.05
N LYS A 330 35.88 6.89 -2.14
CA LYS A 330 36.60 5.75 -1.54
C LYS A 330 36.33 4.43 -2.26
N GLU A 331 35.42 4.42 -3.23
CA GLU A 331 34.96 3.19 -3.88
C GLU A 331 35.86 2.69 -5.01
N GLY A 332 36.72 3.57 -5.54
CA GLY A 332 37.71 3.18 -6.54
C GLY A 332 37.06 2.60 -7.80
N ASN A 333 37.60 1.49 -8.30
CA ASN A 333 37.10 0.78 -9.47
C ASN A 333 35.71 0.14 -9.29
N LYS A 334 35.14 0.13 -8.07
CA LYS A 334 33.82 -0.43 -7.81
C LYS A 334 32.70 0.60 -7.89
N LEU A 335 33.01 1.88 -8.11
CA LEU A 335 32.07 3.00 -8.12
C LEU A 335 30.78 2.72 -8.92
N PHE A 336 30.88 2.19 -10.14
CA PHE A 336 29.73 1.94 -10.99
C PHE A 336 28.79 0.83 -10.45
N ASN A 337 29.25 0.01 -9.50
CA ASN A 337 28.41 -0.97 -8.81
C ASN A 337 27.89 -0.44 -7.46
N SER A 338 28.13 0.83 -7.14
CA SER A 338 27.68 1.45 -5.90
C SER A 338 26.17 1.65 -5.89
N LEU A 339 25.57 1.36 -4.74
CA LEU A 339 24.15 1.66 -4.49
C LEU A 339 23.91 3.15 -4.23
N LEU A 340 24.98 3.92 -3.92
CA LEU A 340 24.93 5.35 -3.58
C LEU A 340 25.16 6.25 -4.80
N LEU A 341 25.90 5.77 -5.81
CA LEU A 341 26.18 6.54 -7.03
C LEU A 341 24.90 7.03 -7.73
N PRO A 342 23.82 6.23 -7.89
CA PRO A 342 22.60 6.69 -8.52
C PRO A 342 21.98 7.91 -7.82
N THR A 343 21.94 7.93 -6.48
CA THR A 343 21.37 9.05 -5.72
C THR A 343 22.17 10.34 -5.93
N TRP A 344 23.51 10.24 -5.97
CA TRP A 344 24.34 11.40 -6.28
C TRP A 344 24.14 11.89 -7.72
N VAL A 345 24.09 10.98 -8.71
CA VAL A 345 23.83 11.35 -10.11
C VAL A 345 22.45 12.01 -10.25
N SER A 346 21.42 11.45 -9.61
CA SER A 346 20.07 12.06 -9.57
C SER A 346 20.09 13.46 -8.98
N TYR A 347 20.89 13.72 -7.95
CA TYR A 347 21.07 15.08 -7.42
C TYR A 347 21.66 16.03 -8.47
N VAL A 348 22.71 15.61 -9.19
CA VAL A 348 23.31 16.42 -10.25
C VAL A 348 22.31 16.70 -11.37
N VAL A 349 21.59 15.67 -11.84
CA VAL A 349 20.54 15.76 -12.86
C VAL A 349 19.43 16.72 -12.46
N LYS A 350 19.01 16.69 -11.19
CA LYS A 350 17.95 17.57 -10.68
C LYS A 350 18.35 19.05 -10.70
N VAL A 351 19.62 19.35 -10.50
CA VAL A 351 20.12 20.73 -10.31
C VAL A 351 20.73 21.32 -11.58
N LYS A 352 21.21 20.51 -12.53
CA LYS A 352 21.98 20.98 -13.70
C LYS A 352 21.35 20.56 -15.02
N GLU A 353 21.32 21.51 -15.95
CA GLU A 353 20.90 21.28 -17.35
C GLU A 353 21.86 20.34 -18.11
N ASN A 354 23.17 20.47 -17.88
CA ASN A 354 24.18 19.55 -18.42
C ASN A 354 24.84 18.75 -17.28
N PRO A 355 24.12 17.75 -16.73
CA PRO A 355 24.55 17.09 -15.51
C PRO A 355 25.73 16.15 -15.73
N TYR A 356 25.79 15.46 -16.87
CA TYR A 356 26.84 14.45 -17.11
C TYR A 356 28.23 15.06 -17.30
N SER A 357 28.34 16.31 -17.77
CA SER A 357 29.61 17.06 -17.75
C SER A 357 30.13 17.29 -16.31
N VAL A 358 29.21 17.60 -15.38
CA VAL A 358 29.55 17.77 -13.95
C VAL A 358 29.89 16.43 -13.31
N VAL A 359 29.14 15.37 -13.62
CA VAL A 359 29.45 14.02 -13.17
C VAL A 359 30.84 13.62 -13.65
N PHE A 360 31.09 13.69 -14.96
CA PHE A 360 32.36 13.30 -15.57
C PHE A 360 33.55 14.07 -14.99
N SER A 361 33.46 15.40 -14.88
CA SER A 361 34.55 16.22 -14.33
C SER A 361 34.83 15.93 -12.85
N THR A 362 33.80 15.65 -12.05
CA THR A 362 33.96 15.24 -10.65
C THR A 362 34.66 13.88 -10.55
N LEU A 363 34.24 12.90 -11.38
CA LEU A 363 34.88 11.58 -11.40
C LEU A 363 36.32 11.65 -11.95
N LYS A 364 36.57 12.45 -12.99
CA LYS A 364 37.90 12.63 -13.62
C LYS A 364 38.88 13.26 -12.64
N SER A 365 38.45 14.27 -11.88
CA SER A 365 39.29 14.90 -10.85
C SER A 365 39.56 14.00 -9.65
N THR A 366 38.64 13.08 -9.32
CA THR A 366 38.78 12.16 -8.18
C THR A 366 39.63 10.94 -8.51
N TYR A 367 39.33 10.28 -9.64
CA TYR A 367 39.91 8.98 -10.01
C TYR A 367 41.02 9.06 -11.04
N GLY A 368 41.18 10.22 -11.68
CA GLY A 368 42.04 10.38 -12.84
C GLY A 368 41.41 9.79 -14.10
N GLU A 369 41.72 10.43 -15.23
CA GLU A 369 41.09 10.12 -16.52
C GLU A 369 41.30 8.67 -16.96
N LYS A 370 42.53 8.15 -16.86
CA LYS A 370 42.84 6.77 -17.25
C LYS A 370 42.01 5.75 -16.47
N SER A 371 41.83 5.98 -15.17
CA SER A 371 41.03 5.08 -14.34
C SER A 371 39.55 5.22 -14.69
N LEU A 372 39.06 6.45 -14.87
CA LEU A 372 37.67 6.71 -15.23
C LEU A 372 37.30 6.09 -16.59
N THR A 373 38.13 6.26 -17.62
CA THR A 373 37.91 5.63 -18.93
C THR A 373 37.78 4.11 -18.80
N SER A 374 38.66 3.47 -18.03
CA SER A 374 38.55 2.02 -17.79
C SER A 374 37.28 1.62 -17.03
N MET A 375 36.81 2.45 -16.09
CA MET A 375 35.54 2.20 -15.40
C MET A 375 34.32 2.35 -16.32
N ILE A 376 34.32 3.36 -17.20
CA ILE A 376 33.25 3.60 -18.17
C ILE A 376 33.15 2.40 -19.13
N ILE A 377 34.27 1.96 -19.71
CA ILE A 377 34.31 0.82 -20.63
C ILE A 377 33.73 -0.44 -19.98
N GLN A 378 34.18 -0.77 -18.76
CA GLN A 378 33.64 -1.92 -18.01
C GLN A 378 32.16 -1.78 -17.66
N ALA A 379 31.64 -0.56 -17.57
CA ALA A 379 30.25 -0.28 -17.27
C ALA A 379 29.35 -0.37 -18.52
N CYS A 380 29.90 -0.17 -19.72
CA CYS A 380 29.20 -0.42 -20.99
C CYS A 380 28.91 -1.92 -21.20
N ASP A 381 29.77 -2.82 -20.70
CA ASP A 381 29.57 -4.27 -20.83
C ASP A 381 28.43 -4.84 -19.97
N LYS A 382 27.81 -4.02 -19.10
CA LYS A 382 26.82 -4.48 -18.13
C LYS A 382 25.48 -3.75 -18.30
N PRO A 383 24.36 -4.48 -18.53
CA PRO A 383 23.05 -3.86 -18.70
C PRO A 383 22.63 -2.94 -17.54
N ALA A 384 23.01 -3.27 -16.31
CA ALA A 384 22.66 -2.49 -15.11
C ALA A 384 23.34 -1.10 -15.04
N THR A 385 24.46 -0.91 -15.73
CA THR A 385 25.26 0.33 -15.67
C THR A 385 25.36 1.05 -17.01
N LEU A 386 24.93 0.41 -18.10
CA LEU A 386 25.02 0.90 -19.47
C LEU A 386 24.49 2.32 -19.65
N ALA A 387 23.29 2.62 -19.14
CA ALA A 387 22.66 3.93 -19.33
C ALA A 387 23.50 5.12 -18.82
N LEU A 388 24.14 4.97 -17.65
CA LEU A 388 25.04 6.01 -17.14
C LEU A 388 26.39 5.99 -17.89
N ALA A 389 26.89 4.80 -18.21
CA ALA A 389 28.14 4.64 -18.94
C ALA A 389 28.10 5.35 -20.31
N ASP A 390 27.01 5.17 -21.07
CA ASP A 390 26.81 5.79 -22.38
C ASP A 390 26.83 7.33 -22.31
N GLU A 391 26.16 7.91 -21.31
CA GLU A 391 26.16 9.35 -21.10
C GLU A 391 27.55 9.88 -20.76
N LEU A 392 28.33 9.14 -19.98
CA LEU A 392 29.71 9.52 -19.64
C LEU A 392 30.69 9.27 -20.80
N GLU A 393 30.45 8.25 -21.63
CA GLU A 393 31.22 7.98 -22.84
C GLU A 393 31.06 9.10 -23.87
N LYS A 394 29.83 9.61 -24.07
CA LYS A 394 29.60 10.81 -24.90
C LYS A 394 30.40 12.01 -24.42
N VAL A 395 30.46 12.25 -23.10
CA VAL A 395 31.25 13.35 -22.53
C VAL A 395 32.75 13.11 -22.73
N LEU A 396 33.22 11.87 -22.54
CA LEU A 396 34.60 11.47 -22.81
C LEU A 396 35.00 11.75 -24.27
N PHE A 397 34.16 11.36 -25.23
CA PHE A 397 34.40 11.62 -26.64
C PHE A 397 34.45 13.10 -26.95
N ASN A 398 33.53 13.90 -26.40
CA ASN A 398 33.56 15.36 -26.56
C ASN A 398 34.86 15.98 -26.03
N ASP A 399 35.39 15.48 -24.91
CA ASP A 399 36.71 15.91 -24.41
C ASP A 399 37.83 15.53 -25.40
N TRP A 400 37.81 14.32 -25.96
CA TRP A 400 38.82 13.87 -26.91
C TRP A 400 38.77 14.66 -28.23
N VAL A 401 37.58 15.02 -28.70
CA VAL A 401 37.40 15.89 -29.87
C VAL A 401 37.97 17.29 -29.59
N LYS A 402 37.73 17.86 -28.41
CA LYS A 402 38.30 19.17 -28.02
C LYS A 402 39.82 19.13 -27.96
N ASP A 403 40.39 18.03 -27.48
CA ASP A 403 41.83 17.77 -27.45
C ASP A 403 42.41 17.49 -28.87
N LYS A 404 41.56 17.42 -29.90
CA LYS A 404 41.90 17.11 -31.30
C LYS A 404 42.52 15.72 -31.48
N ASN A 405 42.12 14.76 -30.65
CA ASN A 405 42.59 13.39 -30.78
C ASN A 405 42.07 12.78 -32.09
N THR A 406 42.99 12.28 -32.92
CA THR A 406 42.66 11.51 -34.10
C THR A 406 42.17 10.11 -33.73
N VAL A 407 41.63 9.35 -34.70
CA VAL A 407 41.32 7.92 -34.55
C VAL A 407 42.54 7.15 -34.01
N LYS A 408 43.75 7.49 -34.48
CA LYS A 408 44.99 6.86 -34.02
C LYS A 408 45.35 7.26 -32.58
N ASP A 409 45.18 8.52 -32.20
CA ASP A 409 45.47 8.96 -30.83
C ASP A 409 44.56 8.28 -29.82
N ALA A 410 43.26 8.14 -30.15
CA ALA A 410 42.30 7.40 -29.34
C ALA A 410 42.69 5.92 -29.20
N PHE A 411 43.17 5.28 -30.28
CA PHE A 411 43.66 3.89 -30.24
C PHE A 411 44.81 3.71 -29.23
N VAL A 412 45.77 4.64 -29.21
CA VAL A 412 46.90 4.63 -28.26
C VAL A 412 46.42 4.98 -26.85
N ARG A 413 45.50 5.93 -26.70
CA ARG A 413 44.97 6.36 -25.39
C ARG A 413 44.23 5.24 -24.68
N LEU A 414 43.50 4.42 -25.44
CA LEU A 414 42.83 3.21 -24.98
C LEU A 414 43.77 2.02 -24.80
N LYS A 415 45.05 2.18 -25.11
CA LYS A 415 46.10 1.16 -25.03
C LYS A 415 45.89 -0.06 -25.93
N LEU A 416 45.03 0.05 -26.93
CA LEU A 416 44.80 -1.02 -27.91
C LEU A 416 46.07 -1.37 -28.70
N ASN A 417 47.02 -0.44 -28.77
CA ASN A 417 48.37 -0.67 -29.30
C ASN A 417 49.24 -1.61 -28.45
N MET A 418 48.77 -2.06 -27.29
CA MET A 418 49.47 -3.02 -26.44
C MET A 418 48.83 -4.42 -26.49
N ASP A 419 47.63 -4.56 -27.04
CA ASP A 419 46.82 -5.78 -26.97
C ASP A 419 47.19 -6.85 -28.01
N GLY A 420 48.03 -6.51 -29.00
CA GLY A 420 48.43 -7.45 -30.05
C GLY A 420 47.24 -7.98 -30.86
N GLU A 421 47.25 -9.26 -31.25
CA GLU A 421 46.11 -9.88 -31.95
C GLU A 421 44.83 -9.96 -31.10
N GLU A 422 44.93 -9.80 -29.77
CA GLU A 422 43.80 -9.87 -28.83
C GLU A 422 43.01 -8.55 -28.75
N VAL A 423 43.39 -7.54 -29.54
CA VAL A 423 42.76 -6.22 -29.59
C VAL A 423 41.24 -6.30 -29.82
N PHE A 424 40.78 -7.27 -30.61
CA PHE A 424 39.37 -7.47 -30.94
C PHE A 424 38.55 -8.09 -29.80
N LYS A 425 39.20 -8.53 -28.71
CA LYS A 425 38.53 -9.01 -27.48
C LYS A 425 38.43 -7.94 -26.40
N SER A 426 39.10 -6.80 -26.62
CA SER A 426 39.13 -5.71 -25.67
C SER A 426 37.81 -4.95 -25.75
N ALA A 427 37.10 -4.79 -24.63
CA ALA A 427 35.93 -3.91 -24.57
C ALA A 427 36.26 -2.46 -25.00
N ALA A 428 37.52 -2.05 -24.83
CA ALA A 428 38.02 -0.77 -25.31
C ALA A 428 38.01 -0.64 -26.85
N PHE A 429 37.98 -1.75 -27.60
CA PHE A 429 37.90 -1.72 -29.05
C PHE A 429 36.57 -1.14 -29.52
N ASN A 430 35.45 -1.52 -28.88
CA ASN A 430 34.13 -0.98 -29.21
C ASN A 430 34.07 0.52 -28.95
N THR A 431 34.55 0.97 -27.78
CA THR A 431 34.68 2.41 -27.48
C THR A 431 35.53 3.15 -28.52
N TRP A 432 36.63 2.55 -29.00
CA TRP A 432 37.46 3.14 -30.04
C TRP A 432 36.72 3.30 -31.39
N VAL A 433 36.00 2.26 -31.81
CA VAL A 433 35.20 2.26 -33.05
C VAL A 433 34.04 3.26 -32.94
N SER A 434 33.39 3.34 -31.77
CA SER A 434 32.36 4.34 -31.47
C SER A 434 32.93 5.76 -31.56
N TYR A 435 34.13 6.01 -31.01
CA TYR A 435 34.80 7.30 -31.15
C TYR A 435 35.09 7.65 -32.61
N ALA A 436 35.62 6.71 -33.39
CA ALA A 436 35.86 6.92 -34.82
C ALA A 436 34.57 7.29 -35.57
N SER A 437 33.45 6.67 -35.19
CA SER A 437 32.12 6.99 -35.73
C SER A 437 31.67 8.42 -35.41
N VAL A 438 32.05 8.96 -34.25
CA VAL A 438 31.78 10.35 -33.87
C VAL A 438 32.55 11.34 -34.75
N ILE A 439 33.85 11.11 -34.98
CA ILE A 439 34.71 12.09 -35.66
C ILE A 439 34.76 11.95 -37.18
N GLU A 440 34.69 10.73 -37.72
CA GLU A 440 34.80 10.44 -39.15
C GLU A 440 33.45 10.13 -39.83
N ARG A 441 32.38 9.94 -39.03
CA ARG A 441 31.01 9.64 -39.49
C ARG A 441 30.98 8.45 -40.45
N GLU A 442 30.61 8.67 -41.71
CA GLU A 442 30.49 7.64 -42.73
C GLU A 442 31.84 6.96 -43.03
N ASN A 443 32.95 7.70 -42.89
CA ASN A 443 34.32 7.24 -43.17
C ASN A 443 34.98 6.52 -41.97
N ALA A 444 34.24 6.28 -40.89
CA ALA A 444 34.79 5.69 -39.68
C ALA A 444 35.38 4.29 -39.90
N GLY A 445 34.76 3.49 -40.78
CA GLY A 445 35.26 2.16 -41.10
C GLY A 445 36.62 2.20 -41.79
N GLU A 446 36.79 3.11 -42.75
CA GLU A 446 38.02 3.36 -43.48
C GLU A 446 39.13 3.90 -42.56
N ALA A 447 38.80 4.81 -41.66
CA ALA A 447 39.74 5.36 -40.70
C ALA A 447 40.21 4.31 -39.67
N VAL A 448 39.28 3.51 -39.13
CA VAL A 448 39.59 2.35 -38.27
C VAL A 448 40.49 1.36 -39.01
N LEU A 449 40.14 1.01 -40.25
CA LEU A 449 40.92 0.09 -41.06
C LEU A 449 42.34 0.61 -41.31
N ALA A 450 42.50 1.90 -41.61
CA ALA A 450 43.82 2.50 -41.83
C ALA A 450 44.73 2.39 -40.60
N VAL A 451 44.21 2.61 -39.40
CA VAL A 451 44.99 2.43 -38.15
C VAL A 451 45.35 0.97 -37.93
N LEU A 452 44.42 0.04 -38.18
CA LEU A 452 44.68 -1.40 -38.06
C LEU A 452 45.73 -1.88 -39.07
N LYS A 453 45.66 -1.43 -40.33
CA LYS A 453 46.66 -1.72 -41.38
C LYS A 453 48.05 -1.20 -40.99
N GLN A 454 48.13 0.02 -40.47
CA GLN A 454 49.39 0.57 -39.96
C GLN A 454 49.96 -0.27 -38.80
N ARG A 455 49.10 -0.89 -37.99
CA ARG A 455 49.52 -1.65 -36.82
C ARG A 455 49.92 -3.09 -37.14
N PHE A 456 49.09 -3.81 -37.89
CA PHE A 456 49.24 -5.24 -38.13
C PHE A 456 49.83 -5.57 -39.49
N GLY A 457 49.86 -4.62 -40.42
CA GLY A 457 50.26 -4.83 -41.80
C GLY A 457 49.11 -5.36 -42.67
N ASP A 458 49.14 -5.00 -43.95
CA ASP A 458 48.08 -5.35 -44.92
C ASP A 458 47.95 -6.87 -45.13
N ALA A 459 49.06 -7.61 -45.04
CA ALA A 459 49.07 -9.05 -45.28
C ALA A 459 48.48 -9.85 -44.11
N ASP A 460 48.73 -9.42 -42.87
CA ASP A 460 48.33 -10.18 -41.67
C ASP A 460 46.93 -9.81 -41.17
N LEU A 461 46.49 -8.57 -41.37
CA LEU A 461 45.22 -8.07 -40.85
C LEU A 461 43.99 -8.91 -41.28
N PRO A 462 43.85 -9.35 -42.55
CA PRO A 462 42.73 -10.20 -42.96
C PRO A 462 42.66 -11.52 -42.19
N ARG A 463 43.82 -12.15 -41.92
CA ARG A 463 43.92 -13.39 -41.14
C ARG A 463 43.49 -13.16 -39.70
N ILE A 464 43.92 -12.04 -39.09
CA ILE A 464 43.59 -11.70 -37.71
C ILE A 464 42.08 -11.44 -37.56
N ILE A 465 41.47 -10.68 -38.48
CA ILE A 465 40.02 -10.41 -38.47
C ILE A 465 39.22 -11.71 -38.67
N ALA A 466 39.64 -12.58 -39.58
CA ALA A 466 38.97 -13.87 -39.78
C ALA A 466 39.02 -14.75 -38.52
N LYS A 467 40.17 -14.77 -37.83
CA LYS A 467 40.34 -15.46 -36.55
C LYS A 467 39.45 -14.87 -35.46
N ALA A 468 39.37 -13.53 -35.35
CA ALA A 468 38.49 -12.85 -34.41
C ALA A 468 37.01 -13.17 -34.66
N LYS A 469 36.56 -13.10 -35.92
CA LYS A 469 35.17 -13.41 -36.30
C LYS A 469 34.81 -14.87 -35.98
N ALA A 470 35.71 -15.80 -36.26
CA ALA A 470 35.52 -17.21 -35.92
C ALA A 470 35.39 -17.46 -34.41
N GLN A 471 35.89 -16.54 -33.58
CA GLN A 471 35.79 -16.61 -32.12
C GLN A 471 34.51 -15.94 -31.61
N VAL A 472 34.17 -14.74 -32.11
CA VAL A 472 32.95 -13.97 -31.71
C VAL A 472 31.66 -14.67 -32.14
N ALA A 473 31.68 -15.45 -33.22
CA ALA A 473 30.53 -16.27 -33.66
C ALA A 473 30.07 -17.30 -32.61
N TRP A 474 30.91 -17.63 -31.61
CA TRP A 474 30.54 -18.51 -30.49
C TRP A 474 30.04 -17.76 -29.26
N ASP A 475 30.41 -16.48 -29.10
CA ASP A 475 30.16 -15.69 -27.89
C ASP A 475 28.89 -14.80 -27.97
N LEU A 476 28.20 -14.79 -29.12
CA LEU A 476 26.94 -14.04 -29.35
C LEU A 476 27.02 -12.51 -29.09
N ASP A 477 28.19 -11.91 -29.29
CA ASP A 477 28.36 -10.44 -29.30
C ASP A 477 28.00 -9.87 -30.68
N ASP A 478 26.72 -9.55 -30.86
CA ASP A 478 26.15 -9.08 -32.14
C ASP A 478 26.78 -7.76 -32.61
N ASP A 479 27.13 -6.85 -31.69
CA ASP A 479 27.70 -5.55 -32.03
C ASP A 479 29.13 -5.70 -32.57
N MET A 480 29.97 -6.52 -31.92
CA MET A 480 31.32 -6.81 -32.41
C MET A 480 31.29 -7.54 -33.75
N ASN A 481 30.36 -8.47 -33.96
CA ASN A 481 30.20 -9.16 -35.23
C ASN A 481 29.91 -8.20 -36.39
N VAL A 482 29.01 -7.22 -36.19
CA VAL A 482 28.70 -6.19 -37.20
C VAL A 482 29.93 -5.36 -37.55
N VAL A 483 30.74 -4.98 -36.55
CA VAL A 483 31.99 -4.24 -36.78
C VAL A 483 32.98 -5.05 -37.61
N LEU A 484 33.21 -6.32 -37.24
CA LEU A 484 34.14 -7.21 -37.95
C LEU A 484 33.68 -7.47 -39.40
N GLU A 485 32.38 -7.62 -39.64
CA GLU A 485 31.83 -7.77 -40.98
C GLU A 485 32.05 -6.54 -41.85
N ARG A 486 31.85 -5.35 -41.28
CA ARG A 486 32.12 -4.09 -41.99
C ARG A 486 33.59 -3.97 -42.36
N LEU A 487 34.51 -4.31 -41.46
CA LEU A 487 35.95 -4.28 -41.72
C LEU A 487 36.36 -5.30 -42.79
N GLN A 488 35.82 -6.51 -42.75
CA GLN A 488 36.08 -7.54 -43.76
C GLN A 488 35.58 -7.10 -45.16
N LYS A 489 34.40 -6.46 -45.22
CA LYS A 489 33.86 -5.92 -46.48
C LYS A 489 34.74 -4.81 -47.05
N LEU A 490 35.31 -3.96 -46.20
CA LEU A 490 36.25 -2.92 -46.65
C LEU A 490 37.57 -3.53 -47.16
N LEU A 491 38.10 -4.54 -46.47
CA LEU A 491 39.29 -5.28 -46.93
C LEU A 491 39.10 -5.99 -48.26
N SER A 492 37.87 -6.36 -48.63
CA SER A 492 37.56 -6.99 -49.92
C SER A 492 37.40 -6.00 -51.09
N LYS A 493 37.39 -4.69 -50.80
CA LYS A 493 37.22 -3.62 -51.79
C LYS A 493 38.55 -2.92 -52.14
N ASP A 494 39.50 -2.92 -51.20
CA ASP A 494 40.90 -2.53 -51.41
C ASP A 494 41.67 -3.65 -52.11
#